data_AF-A0AAW0NE69-F1
#
_entry.id   AF-A0AAW0NE69-F1
#
_cell.length_a   1.000
_cell.length_b   1.000
_cell.length_c   1.000
_cell.angle_alpha   90.00
_cell.angle_beta   90.00
_cell.angle_gamma   90.00
#
_symmetry.space_group_name_H-M   'P 1'
#
loop_
_entity.id
_entity.type
_entity.pdbx_description
1 polymer ?
#
loop_
_entity_poly.entity_id
_entity_poly.type
_entity_poly.pdbx_seq_one_letter_code
_entity_poly.pdbx_strand_id
1 'polypeptide(L)'
;MSHRPIRDENLGICKEQQGRERERAKKKQEMYPKTPFTVLVAVRWDLSSLEAAWLIYRVKRSALLSTMQRDKRQSGSKQPGVSENLTDTVCNHIDALFQDCDFITKITKLLVDSLIDPIKRVITDSITESVRNSLKFEIQDTADKLNELKDKFSDMEDTLDEQEQYSRRNCLVLFGVPENGQENVIDVVMRTFKNNLNVVVQPGDIDRTHRLGPKAIKQGKPRGIIIKFAHYHLRDKVYRAKKLLKGATPKMHILESLTSKRAKLLDDLRKNYKDKIAASWTQDGRIYLLTNNNQRHVLNGVQLLFR
;
A
#
# COMPACT_ATOMS: atom_id res chain seq x y z
N MET A 1 33.04 42.39 -0.94
CA MET A 1 31.64 42.02 -1.28
C MET A 1 31.18 40.96 -0.28
N SER A 2 30.21 41.34 0.53
CA SER A 2 29.68 40.60 1.69
C SER A 2 29.07 39.25 1.31
N HIS A 3 29.55 38.17 1.95
CA HIS A 3 28.85 36.89 2.00
C HIS A 3 27.49 37.07 2.70
N ARG A 4 26.39 36.75 2.01
CA ARG A 4 25.09 36.57 2.65
C ARG A 4 25.09 35.19 3.33
N PRO A 5 24.70 35.08 4.61
CA PRO A 5 24.50 33.79 5.23
C PRO A 5 23.22 33.17 4.69
N ILE A 6 23.30 31.90 4.26
CA ILE A 6 22.15 31.07 3.91
C ILE A 6 21.38 30.83 5.22
N ARG A 7 20.31 31.60 5.44
CA ARG A 7 19.45 31.48 6.62
C ARG A 7 18.45 30.33 6.43
N ASP A 8 18.57 29.32 7.29
CA ASP A 8 17.54 28.72 8.15
C ASP A 8 16.14 28.35 7.63
N GLU A 9 15.82 28.43 6.34
CA GLU A 9 14.49 27.99 5.85
C GLU A 9 14.27 26.48 6.00
N ASN A 10 15.33 25.68 5.84
CA ASN A 10 15.25 24.22 6.03
C ASN A 10 15.07 23.81 7.50
N LEU A 11 15.54 24.62 8.46
CA LEU A 11 15.31 24.35 9.89
C LEU A 11 13.87 24.66 10.30
N GLY A 12 13.26 25.68 9.71
CA GLY A 12 11.85 26.03 9.95
C GLY A 12 10.90 24.93 9.48
N ILE A 13 11.11 24.43 8.25
CA ILE A 13 10.29 23.36 7.66
C ILE A 13 10.41 22.05 8.46
N CYS A 14 11.61 21.72 8.93
CA CYS A 14 11.85 20.52 9.74
C CYS A 14 11.16 20.61 11.12
N LYS A 15 11.20 21.78 11.77
CA LYS A 15 10.50 21.99 13.05
C LYS A 15 8.98 21.96 12.90
N GLU A 16 8.45 22.48 11.80
CA GLU A 16 7.02 22.47 11.51
C GLU A 16 6.50 21.06 11.13
N GLN A 17 7.32 20.25 10.45
CA GLN A 17 7.02 18.83 10.21
C GLN A 17 7.04 18.03 11.51
N GLN A 18 8.04 18.24 12.37
CA GLN A 18 8.10 17.60 13.70
C GLN A 18 6.93 18.00 14.61
N GLY A 19 6.46 19.25 14.52
CA GLY A 19 5.26 19.72 15.24
C GLY A 19 3.99 18.98 14.79
N ARG A 20 3.77 18.89 13.47
CA ARG A 20 2.63 18.19 12.89
C ARG A 20 2.64 16.68 13.18
N GLU A 21 3.82 16.05 13.20
CA GLU A 21 3.95 14.64 13.58
C GLU A 21 3.65 14.41 15.06
N ARG A 22 4.10 15.29 15.95
CA ARG A 22 3.77 15.22 17.39
C ARG A 22 2.28 15.42 17.64
N GLU A 23 1.64 16.31 16.89
CA GLU A 23 0.20 16.55 17.00
C GLU A 23 -0.63 15.39 16.44
N ARG A 24 -0.16 14.76 15.34
CA ARG A 24 -0.72 13.50 14.83
C ARG A 24 -0.51 12.32 15.80
N ALA A 25 0.63 12.26 16.48
CA ALA A 25 0.90 11.26 17.50
C ALA A 25 0.00 11.44 18.73
N LYS A 26 -0.24 12.67 19.17
CA LYS A 26 -1.22 13.00 20.23
C LYS A 26 -2.65 12.65 19.82
N LYS A 27 -3.08 13.01 18.60
CA LYS A 27 -4.40 12.62 18.08
C LYS A 27 -4.56 11.11 17.91
N LYS A 28 -3.52 10.38 17.51
CA LYS A 28 -3.54 8.90 17.52
C LYS A 28 -3.64 8.34 18.93
N GLN A 29 -3.03 8.97 19.92
CA GLN A 29 -3.08 8.56 21.33
C GLN A 29 -4.42 8.89 22.01
N GLU A 30 -5.16 9.88 21.50
CA GLU A 30 -6.54 10.20 21.90
C GLU A 30 -7.59 9.36 21.16
N MET A 31 -7.37 9.05 19.88
CA MET A 31 -8.31 8.28 19.04
C MET A 31 -8.30 6.78 19.38
N TYR A 32 -7.19 6.27 19.91
CA TYR A 32 -7.11 4.96 20.53
C TYR A 32 -6.86 5.17 22.02
N PRO A 33 -7.90 5.28 22.87
CA PRO A 33 -7.68 5.25 24.31
C PRO A 33 -6.86 4.01 24.61
N LYS A 34 -5.77 4.16 25.36
CA LYS A 34 -4.97 3.03 25.85
C LYS A 34 -5.96 2.06 26.49
N THR A 35 -6.33 1.02 25.75
CA THR A 35 -7.11 -0.09 26.28
C THR A 35 -6.34 -0.58 27.49
N PRO A 36 -6.99 -0.81 28.64
CA PRO A 36 -6.33 -1.31 29.83
C PRO A 36 -5.92 -2.77 29.58
N PHE A 37 -4.89 -2.98 28.76
CA PHE A 37 -4.19 -4.24 28.58
C PHE A 37 -3.21 -4.42 29.73
N THR A 38 -3.76 -4.38 30.93
CA THR A 38 -3.19 -4.89 32.17
C THR A 38 -4.30 -5.57 32.96
N VAL A 39 -5.08 -6.41 32.29
CA VAL A 39 -5.68 -7.55 32.97
C VAL A 39 -4.65 -8.66 32.89
N LEU A 40 -3.61 -8.52 33.72
CA LEU A 40 -2.80 -9.64 34.14
C LEU A 40 -3.79 -10.60 34.82
N VAL A 41 -4.30 -11.60 34.09
CA VAL A 41 -5.01 -12.73 34.69
C VAL A 41 -3.95 -13.55 35.42
N ALA A 42 -3.42 -12.98 36.50
CA ALA A 42 -2.74 -13.70 37.54
C ALA A 42 -3.85 -14.38 38.36
N VAL A 43 -4.40 -15.46 37.80
CA VAL A 43 -5.02 -16.50 38.62
C VAL A 43 -3.86 -17.25 39.26
N ARG A 44 -3.16 -16.54 40.16
CA ARG A 44 -2.22 -17.11 41.10
C ARG A 44 -3.12 -17.67 42.19
N TRP A 45 -3.49 -18.96 42.06
CA TRP A 45 -4.01 -19.69 43.20
C TRP A 45 -2.90 -19.71 44.23
N ASP A 46 -2.97 -18.73 45.14
CA ASP A 46 -2.15 -18.71 46.32
C ASP A 46 -2.51 -19.96 47.13
N LEU A 47 -1.51 -20.77 47.49
CA LEU A 47 -1.68 -21.91 48.40
C LEU A 47 -2.37 -21.48 49.71
N SER A 48 -2.29 -20.20 50.09
CA SER A 48 -3.00 -19.62 51.24
C SER A 48 -4.52 -19.65 51.11
N SER A 49 -5.08 -19.64 49.89
CA SER A 49 -6.53 -19.66 49.66
C SER A 49 -7.14 -21.04 49.94
N LEU A 50 -6.38 -22.12 49.67
CA LEU A 50 -6.76 -23.50 50.01
C LEU A 50 -6.64 -23.75 51.51
N GLU A 51 -5.58 -23.27 52.17
CA GLU A 51 -5.48 -23.32 53.63
C GLU A 51 -6.58 -22.51 54.32
N ALA A 52 -6.90 -21.31 53.82
CA ALA A 52 -7.98 -20.49 54.35
C ALA A 52 -9.36 -21.16 54.15
N ALA A 53 -9.60 -21.76 52.99
CA ALA A 53 -10.82 -22.53 52.73
C ALA A 53 -10.93 -23.75 53.67
N TRP A 54 -9.83 -24.45 53.92
CA TRP A 54 -9.78 -25.58 54.85
C TRP A 54 -10.00 -25.15 56.30
N LEU A 55 -9.46 -23.98 56.71
CA LEU A 55 -9.70 -23.41 58.04
C LEU A 55 -11.17 -23.02 58.23
N ILE A 56 -11.79 -22.39 57.22
CA ILE A 56 -13.21 -22.01 57.24
C ILE A 56 -14.09 -23.26 57.31
N TYR A 57 -13.77 -24.32 56.56
CA TYR A 57 -14.47 -25.61 56.64
C TYR A 57 -14.35 -26.19 58.05
N ARG A 58 -13.15 -26.23 58.63
CA ARG A 58 -12.90 -26.75 59.97
C ARG A 58 -13.66 -25.98 61.05
N VAL A 59 -13.71 -24.65 60.96
CA VAL A 59 -14.44 -23.79 61.91
C VAL A 59 -15.95 -23.99 61.78
N LYS A 60 -16.49 -24.05 60.56
CA LYS A 60 -17.93 -24.29 60.32
C LYS A 60 -18.35 -25.69 60.75
N ARG A 61 -17.52 -26.72 60.50
CA ARG A 61 -17.77 -28.10 60.93
C ARG A 61 -17.77 -28.23 62.45
N SER A 62 -16.82 -27.59 63.14
CA SER A 62 -16.80 -27.51 64.60
C SER A 62 -18.07 -26.88 65.16
N ALA A 63 -18.52 -25.76 64.58
CA ALA A 63 -19.76 -25.10 64.99
C ALA A 63 -21.00 -25.99 64.76
N LEU A 64 -21.05 -26.71 63.64
CA LEU A 64 -22.17 -27.59 63.29
C LEU A 64 -22.25 -28.84 64.19
N LEU A 65 -21.10 -29.44 64.52
CA LEU A 65 -21.00 -30.54 65.49
C LEU A 65 -21.39 -30.07 66.90
N SER A 66 -21.03 -28.83 67.26
CA SER A 66 -21.41 -28.22 68.55
C SER A 66 -22.92 -27.99 68.66
N THR A 67 -23.59 -27.60 67.56
CA THR A 67 -25.05 -27.44 67.53
C THR A 67 -25.77 -28.79 67.54
N MET A 68 -25.26 -29.79 66.80
CA MET A 68 -25.80 -31.15 66.85
C MET A 68 -25.66 -31.80 68.24
N GLN A 69 -24.56 -31.53 68.96
CA GLN A 69 -24.39 -31.97 70.34
C GLN A 69 -25.28 -31.20 71.34
N ARG A 70 -25.65 -29.95 71.06
CA ARG A 70 -26.64 -29.20 71.85
C ARG A 70 -28.07 -29.71 71.64
N ASP A 71 -28.44 -30.05 70.41
CA ASP A 71 -29.76 -30.63 70.11
C ASP A 71 -29.94 -32.03 70.72
N LYS A 72 -28.86 -32.84 70.79
CA LYS A 72 -28.84 -34.11 71.57
C LYS A 72 -29.00 -33.90 73.08
N ARG A 73 -28.61 -32.73 73.65
CA ARG A 73 -28.79 -32.43 75.08
C ARG A 73 -30.20 -31.93 75.43
N GLN A 74 -30.95 -31.41 74.46
CA GLN A 74 -32.32 -30.92 74.67
C GLN A 74 -33.40 -31.99 74.40
N SER A 75 -33.07 -33.09 73.72
CA SER A 75 -33.96 -34.24 73.52
C SER A 75 -33.63 -35.39 74.49
N GLY A 76 -34.06 -35.24 75.74
CA GLY A 76 -33.95 -36.31 76.74
C GLY A 76 -34.93 -37.46 76.48
N SER A 77 -34.48 -38.55 75.86
CA SER A 77 -35.06 -39.90 76.06
C SER A 77 -34.09 -41.02 75.68
N LYS A 78 -34.11 -42.08 76.49
CA LYS A 78 -33.16 -43.21 76.57
C LYS A 78 -33.23 -44.19 75.37
N GLN A 79 -32.07 -44.51 74.78
CA GLN A 79 -31.52 -45.84 74.40
C GLN A 79 -30.64 -45.73 73.12
N PRO A 80 -29.43 -46.32 73.06
CA PRO A 80 -28.57 -46.29 71.87
C PRO A 80 -29.12 -47.28 70.82
N GLY A 81 -30.03 -46.80 69.99
CA GLY A 81 -30.50 -47.53 68.82
C GLY A 81 -29.41 -47.55 67.75
N VAL A 82 -29.31 -48.67 67.04
CA VAL A 82 -28.35 -48.97 65.94
C VAL A 82 -28.20 -47.83 64.91
N SER A 83 -29.16 -46.92 64.80
CA SER A 83 -29.11 -45.74 63.92
C SER A 83 -28.09 -44.66 64.34
N GLU A 84 -27.84 -44.43 65.63
CA GLU A 84 -26.87 -43.40 66.08
C GLU A 84 -25.42 -43.78 65.76
N ASN A 85 -25.08 -45.06 65.94
CA ASN A 85 -23.76 -45.57 65.55
C ASN A 85 -23.56 -45.54 64.03
N LEU A 86 -24.62 -45.79 63.26
CA LEU A 86 -24.56 -45.74 61.81
C LEU A 86 -24.35 -44.32 61.29
N THR A 87 -25.07 -43.33 61.82
CA THR A 87 -24.89 -41.93 61.45
C THR A 87 -23.49 -41.42 61.81
N ASP A 88 -22.99 -41.76 63.00
CA ASP A 88 -21.65 -41.33 63.42
C ASP A 88 -20.55 -42.04 62.61
N THR A 89 -20.75 -43.32 62.25
CA THR A 89 -19.83 -44.07 61.39
C THR A 89 -19.80 -43.51 59.96
N VAL A 90 -20.96 -43.17 59.40
CA VAL A 90 -21.07 -42.58 58.06
C VAL A 90 -20.42 -41.19 58.03
N CYS A 91 -20.67 -40.36 59.04
CA CYS A 91 -20.02 -39.05 59.17
C CYS A 91 -18.49 -39.18 59.27
N ASN A 92 -17.98 -40.13 60.07
CA ASN A 92 -16.55 -40.36 60.19
C ASN A 92 -15.89 -40.86 58.88
N HIS A 93 -16.58 -41.70 58.10
CA HIS A 93 -16.08 -42.14 56.80
C HIS A 93 -16.09 -41.00 55.78
N ILE A 94 -17.14 -40.17 55.78
CA ILE A 94 -17.20 -38.96 54.96
C ILE A 94 -16.06 -38.01 55.33
N ASP A 95 -15.81 -37.81 56.63
CA ASP A 95 -14.73 -36.95 57.10
C ASP A 95 -13.33 -37.50 56.81
N ALA A 96 -13.16 -38.81 56.77
CA ALA A 96 -11.92 -39.46 56.32
C ALA A 96 -11.72 -39.27 54.81
N LEU A 97 -12.79 -39.38 54.00
CA LEU A 97 -12.75 -39.10 52.56
C LEU A 97 -12.40 -37.63 52.26
N PHE A 98 -12.90 -36.67 53.05
CA PHE A 98 -12.56 -35.26 52.90
C PHE A 98 -11.16 -34.89 53.44
N GLN A 99 -10.53 -35.76 54.22
CA GLN A 99 -9.13 -35.62 54.66
C GLN A 99 -8.15 -36.25 53.66
N ASP A 100 -8.62 -37.12 52.76
CA ASP A 100 -7.83 -37.67 51.69
C ASP A 100 -7.57 -36.61 50.60
N CYS A 101 -6.34 -36.09 50.59
CA CYS A 101 -5.89 -35.11 49.62
C CYS A 101 -6.07 -35.59 48.17
N ASP A 102 -5.97 -36.90 47.90
CA ASP A 102 -6.11 -37.44 46.54
C ASP A 102 -7.56 -37.38 46.05
N PHE A 103 -8.53 -37.60 46.94
CA PHE A 103 -9.95 -37.49 46.64
C PHE A 103 -10.34 -36.04 46.32
N ILE A 104 -9.90 -35.09 47.14
CA ILE A 104 -10.14 -33.66 46.91
C ILE A 104 -9.45 -33.18 45.63
N THR A 105 -8.25 -33.66 45.34
CA THR A 105 -7.53 -33.33 44.10
C THR A 105 -8.25 -33.87 42.87
N LYS A 106 -8.80 -35.09 42.94
CA LYS A 106 -9.61 -35.67 41.84
C LYS A 106 -10.90 -34.90 41.60
N ILE A 107 -11.64 -34.56 42.65
CA ILE A 107 -12.89 -33.78 42.53
C ILE A 107 -12.61 -32.38 41.99
N THR A 108 -11.60 -31.70 42.53
CA THR A 108 -11.23 -30.35 42.06
C THR A 108 -10.78 -30.38 40.61
N LYS A 109 -10.00 -31.38 40.19
CA LYS A 109 -9.63 -31.56 38.77
C LYS A 109 -10.86 -31.80 37.89
N LEU A 110 -11.77 -32.68 38.28
CA LEU A 110 -13.02 -32.93 37.54
C LEU A 110 -13.88 -31.67 37.43
N LEU A 111 -13.98 -30.87 38.50
CA LEU A 111 -14.70 -29.59 38.49
C LEU A 111 -14.02 -28.55 37.60
N VAL A 112 -12.68 -28.48 37.64
CA VAL A 112 -11.89 -27.60 36.77
C VAL A 112 -12.09 -27.99 35.30
N ASP A 113 -11.96 -29.27 34.96
CA ASP A 113 -12.09 -29.76 33.58
C ASP A 113 -13.54 -29.61 33.07
N SER A 114 -14.54 -29.84 33.94
CA SER A 114 -15.97 -29.76 33.59
C SER A 114 -16.49 -28.33 33.44
N LEU A 115 -15.98 -27.38 34.23
CA LEU A 115 -16.52 -26.02 34.27
C LEU A 115 -15.59 -24.99 33.65
N ILE A 116 -14.30 -25.03 33.97
CA ILE A 116 -13.35 -23.99 33.57
C ILE A 116 -13.01 -24.12 32.09
N ASP A 117 -12.86 -25.34 31.56
CA ASP A 117 -12.49 -25.52 30.15
C ASP A 117 -13.58 -25.07 29.18
N PRO A 118 -14.88 -25.39 29.37
CA PRO A 118 -15.93 -24.84 28.53
C PRO A 118 -16.00 -23.32 28.60
N ILE A 119 -15.86 -22.74 29.80
CA ILE A 119 -15.89 -21.27 29.98
C ILE A 119 -14.69 -20.62 29.28
N LYS A 120 -13.49 -21.18 29.44
CA LYS A 120 -12.29 -20.71 28.72
C LYS A 120 -12.50 -20.74 27.22
N ARG A 121 -13.02 -21.85 26.67
CA ARG A 121 -13.29 -22.01 25.24
C ARG A 121 -14.25 -20.95 24.73
N VAL A 122 -15.41 -20.78 25.38
CA VAL A 122 -16.42 -19.78 24.97
C VAL A 122 -15.84 -18.37 24.97
N ILE A 123 -15.08 -18.00 26.01
CA ILE A 123 -14.46 -16.68 26.10
C ILE A 123 -13.38 -16.51 25.02
N THR A 124 -12.49 -17.49 24.83
CA THR A 124 -11.43 -17.40 23.82
C THR A 124 -12.01 -17.36 22.41
N ASP A 125 -13.03 -18.16 22.11
CA ASP A 125 -13.65 -18.20 20.79
C ASP A 125 -14.39 -16.87 20.51
N SER A 126 -15.11 -16.33 21.48
CA SER A 126 -15.78 -15.04 21.35
C SER A 126 -14.79 -13.88 21.14
N ILE A 127 -13.71 -13.83 21.92
CA ILE A 127 -12.69 -12.77 21.78
C ILE A 127 -11.94 -12.91 20.47
N THR A 128 -11.51 -14.13 20.11
CA THR A 128 -10.77 -14.38 18.88
C THR A 128 -11.61 -14.06 17.65
N GLU A 129 -12.91 -14.35 17.66
CA GLU A 129 -13.81 -14.02 16.58
C GLU A 129 -14.05 -12.50 16.47
N SER A 130 -14.21 -11.80 17.59
CA SER A 130 -14.33 -10.33 17.58
C SER A 130 -13.07 -9.65 17.04
N VAL A 131 -11.89 -10.11 17.44
CA VAL A 131 -10.60 -9.59 16.95
C VAL A 131 -10.41 -9.95 15.48
N ARG A 132 -10.73 -11.18 15.07
CA ARG A 132 -10.66 -11.62 13.67
C ARG A 132 -11.52 -10.75 12.76
N ASN A 133 -12.76 -10.47 13.16
CA ASN A 133 -13.67 -9.65 12.38
C ASN A 133 -13.20 -8.19 12.30
N SER A 134 -12.68 -7.64 13.40
CA SER A 134 -12.10 -6.28 13.41
C SER A 134 -10.89 -6.19 12.48
N LEU A 135 -9.97 -7.16 12.56
CA LEU A 135 -8.79 -7.21 11.71
C LEU A 135 -9.15 -7.41 10.23
N LYS A 136 -10.15 -8.25 9.94
CA LYS A 136 -10.65 -8.46 8.58
C LYS A 136 -11.23 -7.17 7.99
N PHE A 137 -11.96 -6.40 8.80
CA PHE A 137 -12.49 -5.11 8.38
C PHE A 137 -11.37 -4.11 8.07
N GLU A 138 -10.35 -4.00 8.94
CA GLU A 138 -9.21 -3.12 8.70
C GLU A 138 -8.39 -3.52 7.47
N ILE A 139 -8.20 -4.81 7.23
CA ILE A 139 -7.51 -5.32 6.02
C ILE A 139 -8.31 -4.95 4.78
N GLN A 140 -9.64 -5.13 4.80
CA GLN A 140 -10.49 -4.79 3.67
C GLN A 140 -10.49 -3.28 3.39
N ASP A 141 -10.70 -2.46 4.42
CA ASP A 141 -10.65 -0.99 4.30
C ASP A 141 -9.30 -0.50 3.79
N THR A 142 -8.20 -1.10 4.26
CA THR A 142 -6.85 -0.78 3.76
C THR A 142 -6.68 -1.21 2.30
N ALA A 143 -7.18 -2.38 1.91
CA ALA A 143 -7.12 -2.86 0.53
C ALA A 143 -7.92 -1.95 -0.41
N ASP A 144 -9.10 -1.51 0.01
CA ASP A 144 -9.97 -0.61 -0.77
C ASP A 144 -9.30 0.75 -0.97
N LYS A 145 -8.73 1.33 0.10
CA LYS A 145 -7.94 2.57 0.03
C LYS A 145 -6.71 2.44 -0.86
N LEU A 146 -6.04 1.28 -0.84
CA LEU A 146 -4.89 1.03 -1.71
C LEU A 146 -5.30 0.97 -3.18
N ASN A 147 -6.43 0.37 -3.50
CA ASN A 147 -6.95 0.34 -4.86
C ASN A 147 -7.34 1.75 -5.32
N GLU A 148 -8.08 2.49 -4.50
CA GLU A 148 -8.45 3.88 -4.80
C GLU A 148 -7.21 4.76 -5.03
N LEU A 149 -6.16 4.60 -4.21
CA LEU A 149 -4.93 5.35 -4.36
C LEU A 149 -4.15 4.96 -5.63
N LYS A 150 -4.15 3.67 -5.99
CA LYS A 150 -3.55 3.20 -7.25
C LYS A 150 -4.26 3.76 -8.46
N ASP A 151 -5.59 3.80 -8.44
CA ASP A 151 -6.39 4.36 -9.53
C ASP A 151 -6.11 5.85 -9.69
N LYS A 152 -6.14 6.61 -8.59
CA LYS A 152 -5.77 8.03 -8.59
C LYS A 152 -4.34 8.27 -9.07
N PHE A 153 -3.40 7.42 -8.67
CA PHE A 153 -2.02 7.53 -9.13
C PHE A 153 -1.91 7.32 -10.63
N SER A 154 -2.60 6.30 -11.17
CA SER A 154 -2.66 6.05 -12.62
C SER A 154 -3.26 7.24 -13.37
N ASP A 155 -4.36 7.80 -12.89
CA ASP A 155 -5.01 8.96 -13.51
C ASP A 155 -4.10 10.20 -13.51
N MET A 156 -3.36 10.42 -12.42
CA MET A 156 -2.38 11.49 -12.32
C MET A 156 -1.21 11.28 -13.30
N GLU A 157 -0.70 10.05 -13.43
CA GLU A 157 0.36 9.74 -14.40
C GLU A 157 -0.10 9.98 -15.85
N ASP A 158 -1.34 9.62 -16.18
CA ASP A 158 -1.91 9.85 -17.51
C ASP A 158 -2.11 11.34 -17.77
N THR A 159 -2.62 12.09 -16.80
CA THR A 159 -2.79 13.55 -16.91
C THR A 159 -1.44 14.26 -17.10
N LEU A 160 -0.41 13.83 -16.36
CA LEU A 160 0.94 14.37 -16.51
C LEU A 160 1.53 14.09 -17.89
N ASP A 161 1.38 12.86 -18.40
CA ASP A 161 1.82 12.52 -19.76
C ASP A 161 1.09 13.34 -20.83
N GLU A 162 -0.23 13.55 -20.67
CA GLU A 162 -1.01 14.37 -21.59
C GLU A 162 -0.56 15.83 -21.60
N GLN A 163 -0.32 16.42 -20.43
CA GLN A 163 0.19 17.79 -20.31
C GLN A 163 1.60 17.93 -20.89
N GLU A 164 2.48 16.97 -20.60
CA GLU A 164 3.83 16.93 -21.16
C GLU A 164 3.76 16.83 -22.69
N GLN A 165 2.92 15.93 -23.23
CA GLN A 165 2.76 15.76 -24.66
C GLN A 165 2.13 16.99 -25.34
N TYR A 166 1.19 17.66 -24.66
CA TYR A 166 0.59 18.90 -25.13
C TYR A 166 1.64 20.01 -25.27
N SER A 167 2.53 20.15 -24.29
CA SER A 167 3.63 21.12 -24.35
C SER A 167 4.60 20.84 -25.51
N ARG A 168 4.74 19.57 -25.91
CA ARG A 168 5.59 19.11 -27.02
C ARG A 168 4.90 19.12 -28.39
N ARG A 169 3.63 19.51 -28.47
CA ARG A 169 2.85 19.47 -29.72
C ARG A 169 3.45 20.35 -30.82
N ASN A 170 4.19 21.40 -30.48
CA ASN A 170 4.89 22.25 -31.46
C ASN A 170 6.35 21.82 -31.68
N CYS A 171 6.75 20.63 -31.22
CA CYS A 171 8.12 20.15 -31.31
C CYS A 171 8.25 18.99 -32.30
N LEU A 172 9.21 19.11 -33.22
CA LEU A 172 9.66 18.02 -34.09
C LEU A 172 11.12 17.68 -33.79
N VAL A 173 11.52 16.46 -34.13
CA VAL A 173 12.90 16.02 -34.04
C VAL A 173 13.39 15.61 -35.41
N LEU A 174 14.44 16.28 -35.89
CA LEU A 174 15.10 16.03 -37.16
C LEU A 174 16.37 15.22 -36.93
N PHE A 175 16.47 14.06 -37.56
CA PHE A 175 17.62 13.16 -37.44
C PHE A 175 18.39 13.04 -38.75
N GLY A 176 19.69 12.74 -38.64
CA GLY A 176 20.55 12.44 -39.80
C GLY A 176 21.25 13.65 -40.42
N VAL A 177 21.11 14.82 -39.82
CA VAL A 177 21.83 16.04 -40.25
C VAL A 177 23.26 16.01 -39.70
N PRO A 178 24.31 16.07 -40.54
CA PRO A 178 25.71 16.09 -40.09
C PRO A 178 25.98 17.18 -39.07
N GLU A 179 26.89 16.94 -38.12
CA GLU A 179 27.25 17.89 -37.06
C GLU A 179 28.56 18.59 -37.40
N ASN A 180 28.56 19.92 -37.26
CA ASN A 180 29.79 20.73 -37.30
C ASN A 180 30.03 21.38 -35.93
N GLY A 181 31.30 21.52 -35.52
CA GLY A 181 31.66 21.95 -34.16
C GLY A 181 31.20 23.36 -33.76
N GLN A 182 31.02 24.25 -34.75
CA GLN A 182 30.58 25.65 -34.59
C GLN A 182 29.35 25.93 -35.48
N GLU A 183 28.38 25.02 -35.49
CA GLU A 183 27.18 25.20 -36.31
C GLU A 183 26.16 26.16 -35.65
N ASN A 184 25.56 27.04 -36.47
CA ASN A 184 24.29 27.66 -36.12
C ASN A 184 23.15 26.70 -36.47
N VAL A 185 22.57 26.08 -35.44
CA VAL A 185 21.52 25.06 -35.60
C VAL A 185 20.29 25.62 -36.31
N ILE A 186 19.94 26.90 -36.10
CA ILE A 186 18.81 27.56 -36.76
C ILE A 186 19.03 27.58 -38.28
N ASP A 187 20.20 28.04 -38.73
CA ASP A 187 20.55 28.12 -40.15
C ASP A 187 20.58 26.75 -40.82
N VAL A 188 21.10 25.74 -40.12
CA VAL A 188 21.13 24.36 -40.58
C VAL A 188 19.70 23.85 -40.81
N VAL A 189 18.81 24.04 -39.84
CA VAL A 189 17.40 23.63 -39.95
C VAL A 189 16.69 24.34 -41.10
N MET A 190 16.83 25.66 -41.22
CA MET A 190 16.20 26.44 -42.30
C MET A 190 16.69 25.97 -43.67
N ARG A 191 18.00 25.73 -43.81
CA ARG A 191 18.61 25.22 -45.06
C ARG A 191 18.09 23.83 -45.39
N THR A 192 18.02 22.92 -44.42
CA THR A 192 17.48 21.56 -44.63
C THR A 192 16.00 21.61 -45.06
N PHE A 193 15.19 22.47 -44.43
CA PHE A 193 13.78 22.60 -44.81
C PHE A 193 13.59 23.19 -46.20
N LYS A 194 14.38 24.21 -46.57
CA LYS A 194 14.32 24.79 -47.91
C LYS A 194 14.76 23.78 -48.98
N ASN A 195 15.88 23.10 -48.78
CA ASN A 195 16.51 22.27 -49.81
C ASN A 195 15.84 20.89 -49.94
N ASN A 196 15.36 20.30 -48.84
CA ASN A 196 14.86 18.92 -48.84
C ASN A 196 13.33 18.83 -48.73
N LEU A 197 12.66 19.87 -48.22
CA LEU A 197 11.21 19.87 -48.03
C LEU A 197 10.48 20.91 -48.90
N ASN A 198 11.20 21.81 -49.58
CA ASN A 198 10.64 22.98 -50.26
C ASN A 198 9.76 23.85 -49.33
N VAL A 199 10.10 23.91 -48.04
CA VAL A 199 9.42 24.75 -47.05
C VAL A 199 10.36 25.86 -46.62
N VAL A 200 9.98 27.10 -46.90
CA VAL A 200 10.70 28.28 -46.41
C VAL A 200 10.22 28.59 -44.99
N VAL A 201 11.17 28.71 -44.07
CA VAL A 201 10.97 29.01 -42.65
C VAL A 201 11.85 30.19 -42.31
N GLN A 202 11.31 31.16 -41.56
CA GLN A 202 12.06 32.31 -41.09
C GLN A 202 12.60 32.06 -39.68
N PRO A 203 13.65 32.79 -39.23
CA PRO A 203 14.17 32.65 -37.88
C PRO A 203 13.11 32.84 -36.79
N GLY A 204 12.18 33.80 -36.97
CA GLY A 204 11.09 34.08 -36.02
C GLY A 204 10.00 32.99 -35.95
N ASP A 205 9.98 32.06 -36.89
CA ASP A 205 9.06 30.92 -36.84
C ASP A 205 9.54 29.80 -35.91
N ILE A 206 10.81 29.83 -35.51
CA ILE A 206 11.45 28.86 -34.62
C ILE A 206 11.61 29.51 -33.25
N ASP A 207 10.87 29.01 -32.26
CA ASP A 207 10.98 29.47 -30.86
C ASP A 207 12.32 29.01 -30.26
N ARG A 208 12.62 27.71 -30.36
CA ARG A 208 13.87 27.13 -29.85
C ARG A 208 14.33 25.96 -30.70
N THR A 209 15.64 25.82 -30.87
CA THR A 209 16.24 24.65 -31.54
C THR A 209 17.61 24.34 -30.96
N HIS A 210 17.94 23.05 -30.83
CA HIS A 210 19.25 22.58 -30.38
C HIS A 210 19.43 21.09 -30.69
N ARG A 211 20.69 20.62 -30.65
CA ARG A 211 21.02 19.19 -30.70
C ARG A 211 20.64 18.50 -29.40
N LEU A 212 20.02 17.33 -29.50
CA LEU A 212 19.64 16.48 -28.38
C LEU A 212 20.84 15.69 -27.85
N GLY A 213 20.96 15.61 -26.53
CA GLY A 213 21.98 14.81 -25.85
C GLY A 213 23.37 15.47 -25.79
N PRO A 214 24.29 14.90 -25.00
CA PRO A 214 25.63 15.45 -24.80
C PRO A 214 26.43 15.44 -26.11
N LYS A 215 27.38 16.38 -26.27
CA LYS A 215 28.31 16.36 -27.40
C LYS A 215 29.15 15.08 -27.32
N ALA A 216 29.02 14.20 -28.31
CA ALA A 216 29.82 12.98 -28.34
C ALA A 216 31.27 13.32 -28.72
N ILE A 217 32.23 12.73 -28.01
CA ILE A 217 33.68 12.91 -28.23
C ILE A 217 34.18 12.07 -29.43
N LYS A 218 33.39 11.10 -29.91
CA LYS A 218 33.75 10.16 -30.98
C LYS A 218 32.77 10.19 -32.16
N GLN A 219 33.28 9.84 -33.34
CA GLN A 219 32.54 9.66 -34.58
C GLN A 219 31.39 8.65 -34.37
N GLY A 220 30.16 9.16 -34.40
CA GLY A 220 28.93 8.38 -34.24
C GLY A 220 27.82 8.96 -35.10
N LYS A 221 26.62 8.38 -35.02
CA LYS A 221 25.44 8.89 -35.72
C LYS A 221 25.16 10.33 -35.26
N PRO A 222 24.91 11.28 -36.19
CA PRO A 222 24.61 12.65 -35.82
C PRO A 222 23.40 12.74 -34.87
N ARG A 223 23.52 13.56 -33.83
CA ARG A 223 22.48 13.82 -32.83
C ARG A 223 21.26 14.44 -33.50
N GLY A 224 20.08 14.05 -33.02
CA GLY A 224 18.83 14.67 -33.45
C GLY A 224 18.80 16.16 -33.09
N ILE A 225 18.16 16.97 -33.92
CA ILE A 225 17.87 18.37 -33.64
C ILE A 225 16.41 18.44 -33.19
N ILE A 226 16.15 18.92 -31.98
CA ILE A 226 14.79 19.27 -31.56
C ILE A 226 14.47 20.68 -32.01
N ILE A 227 13.29 20.87 -32.59
CA ILE A 227 12.85 22.12 -33.20
C ILE A 227 11.47 22.43 -32.63
N LYS A 228 11.37 23.50 -31.84
CA LYS A 228 10.11 24.05 -31.35
C LYS A 228 9.68 25.20 -32.26
N PHE A 229 8.53 25.05 -32.89
CA PHE A 229 7.95 26.06 -33.75
C PHE A 229 7.13 27.06 -32.93
N ALA A 230 7.14 28.32 -33.33
CA ALA A 230 6.26 29.35 -32.80
C ALA A 230 4.79 29.06 -33.17
N HIS A 231 4.56 28.59 -34.41
CA HIS A 231 3.24 28.36 -34.97
C HIS A 231 2.99 26.89 -35.30
N TYR A 232 1.87 26.35 -34.80
CA TYR A 232 1.44 24.97 -35.08
C TYR A 232 1.27 24.69 -36.58
N HIS A 233 0.69 25.63 -37.33
CA HIS A 233 0.44 25.45 -38.76
C HIS A 233 1.72 25.19 -39.56
N LEU A 234 2.81 25.91 -39.23
CA LEU A 234 4.10 25.69 -39.88
C LEU A 234 4.72 24.35 -39.49
N ARG A 235 4.62 23.97 -38.21
CA ARG A 235 5.02 22.65 -37.73
C ARG A 235 4.34 21.56 -38.56
N ASP A 236 3.02 21.63 -38.72
CA ASP A 236 2.25 20.62 -39.45
C ASP A 236 2.64 20.59 -40.94
N LYS A 237 2.81 21.75 -41.58
CA LYS A 237 3.32 21.86 -42.96
C LYS A 237 4.65 21.13 -43.13
N VAL A 238 5.61 21.37 -42.24
CA VAL A 238 6.91 20.68 -42.24
C VAL A 238 6.74 19.17 -42.01
N TYR A 239 5.91 18.78 -41.04
CA TYR A 239 5.70 17.37 -40.71
C TYR A 239 5.07 16.58 -41.86
N ARG A 240 4.11 17.15 -42.59
CA ARG A 240 3.51 16.53 -43.79
C ARG A 240 4.50 16.44 -44.96
N ALA A 241 5.40 17.40 -45.08
CA ALA A 241 6.44 17.40 -46.10
C ALA A 241 7.52 16.33 -45.88
N LYS A 242 7.61 15.72 -44.68
CA LYS A 242 8.67 14.73 -44.32
C LYS A 242 8.83 13.57 -45.31
N LYS A 243 7.78 13.22 -46.06
CA LYS A 243 7.82 12.19 -47.10
C LYS A 243 8.84 12.49 -48.20
N LEU A 244 9.15 13.77 -48.44
CA LEU A 244 10.15 14.24 -49.39
C LEU A 244 11.59 13.92 -48.95
N LEU A 245 11.81 13.60 -47.67
CA LEU A 245 13.12 13.14 -47.17
C LEU A 245 13.43 11.70 -47.57
N LYS A 246 12.47 10.96 -48.12
CA LYS A 246 12.69 9.58 -48.57
C LYS A 246 13.69 9.59 -49.72
N GLY A 247 14.87 9.01 -49.51
CA GLY A 247 15.96 8.98 -50.50
C GLY A 247 16.91 10.16 -50.43
N ALA A 248 16.74 11.08 -49.46
CA ALA A 248 17.72 12.13 -49.24
C ALA A 248 19.09 11.55 -48.81
N THR A 249 20.16 12.16 -49.30
CA THR A 249 21.55 11.86 -48.92
C THR A 249 22.15 13.13 -48.29
N PRO A 250 22.53 13.11 -47.00
CA PRO A 250 22.47 11.98 -46.06
C PRO A 250 21.03 11.58 -45.65
N LYS A 251 20.87 10.33 -45.19
CA LYS A 251 19.57 9.77 -44.79
C LYS A 251 18.98 10.54 -43.61
N MET A 252 17.96 11.36 -43.89
CA MET A 252 17.27 12.18 -42.91
C MET A 252 15.85 11.68 -42.64
N HIS A 253 15.36 11.92 -41.42
CA HIS A 253 13.96 11.65 -41.05
C HIS A 253 13.49 12.62 -39.98
N ILE A 254 12.20 12.94 -40.02
CA ILE A 254 11.53 13.81 -39.05
C ILE A 254 10.51 12.97 -38.27
N LEU A 255 10.58 13.06 -36.95
CA LEU A 255 9.64 12.45 -36.01
C LEU A 255 9.00 13.53 -35.13
N GLU A 256 7.85 13.21 -34.54
CA GLU A 256 7.29 14.06 -33.48
C GLU A 256 8.09 13.90 -32.18
N SER A 257 8.13 14.97 -31.38
CA SER A 257 8.66 14.88 -30.03
C SER A 257 7.62 14.24 -29.11
N LEU A 258 7.76 12.93 -28.88
CA LEU A 258 6.89 12.16 -28.00
C LEU A 258 7.43 12.15 -26.56
N THR A 259 6.57 11.93 -25.58
CA THR A 259 6.98 11.56 -24.22
C THR A 259 7.69 10.20 -24.23
N SER A 260 8.50 9.93 -23.21
CA SER A 260 9.19 8.65 -23.06
C SER A 260 8.21 7.47 -23.04
N LYS A 261 7.05 7.64 -22.40
CA LYS A 261 5.97 6.66 -22.31
C LYS A 261 5.40 6.33 -23.69
N ARG A 262 5.02 7.36 -24.47
CA ARG A 262 4.47 7.18 -25.83
C ARG A 262 5.51 6.67 -26.83
N ALA A 263 6.76 7.13 -26.74
CA ALA A 263 7.83 6.64 -27.59
C ALA A 263 8.09 5.14 -27.39
N LYS A 264 8.13 4.68 -26.12
CA LYS A 264 8.23 3.25 -25.77
C LYS A 264 7.03 2.47 -26.30
N LEU A 265 5.81 2.95 -26.04
CA LEU A 265 4.59 2.30 -26.53
C LEU A 265 4.61 2.13 -28.06
N LEU A 266 5.00 3.16 -28.81
CA LEU A 266 5.10 3.07 -30.27
C LEU A 266 6.16 2.06 -30.73
N ASP A 267 7.29 1.98 -30.03
CA ASP A 267 8.35 1.01 -30.30
C ASP A 267 7.89 -0.43 -29.98
N ASP A 268 7.22 -0.63 -28.85
CA ASP A 268 6.64 -1.91 -28.44
C ASP A 268 5.57 -2.39 -29.42
N LEU A 269 4.67 -1.51 -29.87
CA LEU A 269 3.67 -1.81 -30.91
C LEU A 269 4.32 -2.28 -32.21
N ARG A 270 5.44 -1.66 -32.60
CA ARG A 270 6.18 -2.02 -33.82
C ARG A 270 6.99 -3.30 -33.69
N LYS A 271 7.40 -3.68 -32.47
CA LYS A 271 8.24 -4.86 -32.23
C LYS A 271 7.41 -6.10 -31.91
N ASN A 272 6.46 -5.96 -30.98
CA ASN A 272 5.80 -7.09 -30.32
C ASN A 272 4.43 -7.43 -30.92
N TYR A 273 3.83 -6.55 -31.72
CA TYR A 273 2.45 -6.71 -32.23
C TYR A 273 2.35 -6.66 -33.76
N LYS A 274 3.43 -7.03 -34.47
CA LYS A 274 3.48 -7.03 -35.94
C LYS A 274 2.46 -7.98 -36.59
N ASP A 275 2.09 -9.03 -35.88
CA ASP A 275 1.11 -10.04 -36.26
C ASP A 275 -0.34 -9.53 -36.18
N LYS A 276 -0.60 -8.50 -35.38
CA LYS A 276 -1.96 -7.92 -35.17
C LYS A 276 -2.13 -6.55 -35.83
N ILE A 277 -1.04 -5.80 -35.98
CA ILE A 277 -1.04 -4.41 -36.43
C ILE A 277 -0.44 -4.32 -37.84
N ALA A 278 -1.25 -3.83 -38.78
CA ALA A 278 -0.82 -3.56 -40.15
C ALA A 278 0.09 -2.33 -40.22
N ALA A 279 -0.25 -1.27 -39.48
CA ALA A 279 0.54 -0.03 -39.45
C ALA A 279 0.36 0.75 -38.15
N SER A 280 1.41 1.47 -37.73
CA SER A 280 1.35 2.42 -36.61
C SER A 280 2.09 3.73 -36.93
N TRP A 281 1.44 4.85 -36.66
CA TRP A 281 1.98 6.18 -36.91
C TRP A 281 1.57 7.16 -35.81
N THR A 282 2.17 8.35 -35.84
CA THR A 282 1.84 9.41 -34.90
C THR A 282 1.37 10.65 -35.64
N GLN A 283 0.41 11.32 -35.01
CA GLN A 283 -0.07 12.62 -35.43
C GLN A 283 -0.51 13.40 -34.20
N ASP A 284 0.04 14.60 -34.03
CA ASP A 284 -0.20 15.48 -32.89
C ASP A 284 0.13 14.85 -31.53
N GLY A 285 1.18 14.03 -31.50
CA GLY A 285 1.56 13.33 -30.27
C GLY A 285 0.61 12.20 -29.87
N ARG A 286 -0.45 11.93 -30.65
CA ARG A 286 -1.30 10.75 -30.48
C ARG A 286 -0.77 9.60 -31.35
N ILE A 287 -0.93 8.38 -30.85
CA ILE A 287 -0.53 7.17 -31.57
C ILE A 287 -1.76 6.60 -32.24
N TYR A 288 -1.66 6.40 -33.55
CA TYR A 288 -2.67 5.76 -34.38
C TYR A 288 -2.17 4.37 -34.77
N LEU A 289 -3.09 3.40 -34.74
CA LEU A 289 -2.83 2.07 -35.25
C LEU A 289 -3.94 1.62 -36.19
N LEU A 290 -3.53 0.83 -37.17
CA LEU A 290 -4.39 0.10 -38.09
C LEU A 290 -4.19 -1.39 -37.83
N THR A 291 -5.24 -2.07 -37.42
CA THR A 291 -5.21 -3.53 -37.25
C THR A 291 -5.24 -4.23 -38.61
N ASN A 292 -4.87 -5.50 -38.66
CA ASN A 292 -4.97 -6.32 -39.88
C ASN A 292 -6.42 -6.47 -40.37
N ASN A 293 -7.39 -6.26 -39.47
CA ASN A 293 -8.82 -6.22 -39.80
C ASN A 293 -9.28 -4.85 -40.31
N ASN A 294 -8.34 -3.97 -40.67
CA ASN A 294 -8.57 -2.62 -41.18
C ASN A 294 -9.31 -1.68 -40.19
N GLN A 295 -9.26 -1.99 -38.88
CA GLN A 295 -9.83 -1.13 -37.85
C GLN A 295 -8.80 -0.11 -37.36
N ARG A 296 -9.23 1.14 -37.22
CA ARG A 296 -8.39 2.24 -36.74
C ARG A 296 -8.65 2.53 -35.28
N HIS A 297 -7.58 2.59 -34.50
CA HIS A 297 -7.66 2.98 -33.09
C HIS A 297 -6.68 4.11 -32.79
N VAL A 298 -7.05 4.91 -31.79
CA VAL A 298 -6.23 6.00 -31.26
C VAL A 298 -5.88 5.67 -29.83
N LEU A 299 -4.59 5.71 -29.51
CA LEU A 299 -4.09 5.51 -28.17
C LEU A 299 -3.72 6.88 -27.57
N ASN A 300 -4.38 7.22 -26.47
CA ASN A 300 -4.08 8.41 -25.68
C ASN A 300 -3.10 8.12 -24.52
N GLY A 301 -2.83 6.83 -24.23
CA GLY A 301 -1.98 6.36 -23.12
C GLY A 301 -1.66 4.87 -23.24
N VAL A 302 -1.29 4.22 -22.13
CA VAL A 302 -0.96 2.77 -22.05
C VAL A 302 -2.22 1.91 -21.99
N GLN A 303 -3.22 2.26 -22.80
CA GLN A 303 -4.38 1.39 -22.97
C GLN A 303 -3.96 0.29 -23.95
N LEU A 304 -3.48 -0.82 -23.37
CA LEU A 304 -3.15 -2.03 -24.11
C LEU A 304 -4.44 -2.57 -24.75
N LEU A 305 -4.64 -2.28 -26.04
CA LEU A 305 -5.74 -2.85 -26.83
C LEU A 305 -5.68 -4.38 -26.97
N PHE A 306 -4.59 -5.00 -26.55
CA PHE A 306 -4.30 -6.42 -26.77
C PHE A 306 -3.94 -7.18 -25.49
N ARG A 307 -4.55 -6.80 -24.35
CA ARG A 307 -4.53 -7.62 -23.14
C ARG A 307 -5.61 -8.69 -23.19
#